data_AF-A0A1F6Y459-F1
#
_entry.id   AF-A0A1F6Y459-F1
#
_cell.length_a   1.000
_cell.length_b   1.000
_cell.length_c   1.000
_cell.angle_alpha   90.00
_cell.angle_beta   90.00
_cell.angle_gamma   90.00
#
_symmetry.space_group_name_H-M   'P 1'
#
loop_
_entity.id
_entity.type
_entity.pdbx_description
1 polymer ?
#
loop_
_entity_poly.entity_id
_entity_poly.type
_entity_poly.pdbx_seq_one_letter_code
_entity_poly.pdbx_strand_id
1 'polypeptide(L)'
;MNTKKINFVLFIFSLVGLLAAYLILHSDLNASATGDILVRLGKSFFYGMSALALIFLILAFLPQAFPAWKKFAIWFIPLATLLFIFYPNPGSGDYFSPYPEQVFRWVSILYVVVSVAIIAVSLKNKKQSNLVQ
;
A
#
# COMPACT_ATOMS: atom_id res chain seq x y z
N MET A 1 19.21 11.40 -9.44
CA MET A 1 18.27 11.79 -8.36
C MET A 1 18.58 10.93 -7.13
N ASN A 2 18.72 11.52 -5.94
CA ASN A 2 19.11 10.78 -4.72
C ASN A 2 17.95 9.89 -4.23
N THR A 3 18.16 8.58 -4.17
CA THR A 3 17.13 7.59 -3.74
C THR A 3 16.55 7.91 -2.37
N LYS A 4 17.32 8.47 -1.44
CA LYS A 4 16.80 8.93 -0.14
C LYS A 4 15.75 10.03 -0.31
N LYS A 5 16.01 11.02 -1.19
CA LYS A 5 15.06 12.10 -1.49
C LYS A 5 13.80 11.55 -2.15
N ILE A 6 13.93 10.59 -3.07
CA ILE A 6 12.80 9.91 -3.70
C ILE A 6 11.92 9.24 -2.64
N ASN A 7 12.51 8.40 -1.78
CA ASN A 7 11.78 7.68 -0.74
C ASN A 7 11.07 8.63 0.22
N PHE A 8 11.72 9.76 0.55
CA PHE A 8 11.11 10.77 1.40
C PHE A 8 9.91 11.47 0.73
N VAL A 9 10.03 11.86 -0.54
CA VAL A 9 8.90 12.45 -1.29
C VAL A 9 7.73 11.47 -1.39
N LEU A 10 8.01 10.21 -1.69
CA LEU A 10 7.00 9.15 -1.76
C LEU A 10 6.36 8.88 -0.39
N PHE A 11 7.14 8.95 0.68
CA PHE A 11 6.63 8.89 2.04
C PHE A 11 5.66 10.04 2.34
N ILE A 12 6.04 11.29 2.06
CA ILE A 12 5.13 12.43 2.26
C ILE A 12 3.86 12.28 1.42
N PHE A 13 3.99 11.86 0.16
CA PHE A 13 2.83 11.61 -0.71
C PHE A 13 1.90 10.53 -0.12
N SER A 14 2.47 9.46 0.44
CA SER A 14 1.68 8.43 1.11
C SER A 14 0.95 8.93 2.36
N LEU A 15 1.56 9.83 3.14
CA LEU A 15 0.90 10.46 4.29
C LEU A 15 -0.24 11.39 3.86
N VAL A 16 -0.07 12.15 2.78
CA VAL A 16 -1.13 13.01 2.23
C VAL A 16 -2.33 12.17 1.80
N GLY A 17 -2.11 11.05 1.11
CA GLY A 17 -3.21 10.16 0.74
C GLY A 17 -3.88 9.48 1.93
N LEU A 18 -3.12 9.14 2.97
CA LEU A 18 -3.67 8.62 4.22
C LEU A 18 -4.53 9.66 4.94
N LEU A 19 -4.07 10.92 5.00
CA LEU A 19 -4.85 12.02 5.57
C LEU A 19 -6.14 12.25 4.77
N ALA A 20 -6.08 12.26 3.44
CA ALA A 20 -7.27 12.38 2.59
C ALA A 20 -8.27 11.24 2.87
N ALA A 21 -7.78 10.00 2.99
CA ALA A 21 -8.60 8.85 3.34
C ALA A 21 -9.26 9.00 4.72
N TYR A 22 -8.48 9.44 5.71
CA TYR A 22 -8.99 9.69 7.06
C TYR A 22 -10.12 10.72 7.07
N LEU A 23 -9.95 11.83 6.34
CA LEU A 23 -10.97 12.87 6.23
C LEU A 23 -12.26 12.36 5.59
N ILE A 24 -12.17 11.56 4.53
CA ILE A 24 -13.34 10.94 3.88
C ILE A 24 -14.06 9.98 4.84
N LEU A 25 -13.31 9.18 5.60
CA LEU A 25 -13.90 8.20 6.53
C LEU A 25 -14.55 8.84 7.77
N HIS A 26 -14.14 10.06 8.14
CA HIS A 26 -14.72 10.81 9.26
C HIS A 26 -15.75 11.85 8.83
N SER A 27 -15.93 12.06 7.52
CA SER A 27 -17.05 12.84 7.01
C SER A 27 -18.33 12.01 7.01
N ASP A 28 -19.44 12.63 7.42
CA ASP A 28 -20.74 11.97 7.53
C ASP A 28 -21.39 11.82 6.14
N LEU A 29 -20.85 10.89 5.34
CA LEU A 29 -21.20 10.71 3.92
C LEU A 29 -22.21 9.58 3.68
N ASN A 30 -22.64 8.84 4.72
CA ASN A 30 -23.40 7.59 4.58
C ASN A 30 -24.86 7.75 4.08
N ALA A 31 -25.29 8.95 3.70
CA ALA A 31 -26.68 9.23 3.32
C ALA A 31 -26.98 9.11 1.81
N SER A 32 -25.98 8.81 0.96
CA SER A 32 -26.17 8.77 -0.51
C SER A 32 -25.31 7.71 -1.21
N ALA A 33 -25.74 7.25 -2.39
CA ALA A 33 -24.98 6.31 -3.23
C ALA A 33 -23.58 6.85 -3.61
N THR A 34 -23.46 8.16 -3.82
CA THR A 34 -22.16 8.81 -4.04
C THR A 34 -21.28 8.74 -2.79
N GLY A 35 -21.88 8.91 -1.61
CA GLY A 35 -21.24 8.76 -0.31
C GLY A 35 -20.69 7.36 -0.06
N ASP A 36 -21.45 6.31 -0.38
CA ASP A 36 -20.98 4.91 -0.25
C ASP A 36 -19.74 4.64 -1.12
N ILE A 37 -19.72 5.16 -2.35
CA ILE A 37 -18.55 5.06 -3.24
C ILE A 37 -17.34 5.79 -2.64
N LEU A 38 -17.56 7.01 -2.11
CA LEU A 38 -16.52 7.80 -1.45
C LEU A 38 -15.98 7.09 -0.22
N VAL A 39 -16.84 6.56 0.65
CA VAL A 39 -16.43 5.79 1.84
C VAL A 39 -15.63 4.57 1.44
N ARG A 40 -16.05 3.85 0.39
CA ARG A 40 -15.32 2.69 -0.12
C ARG A 40 -13.92 3.09 -0.66
N LEU A 41 -13.83 4.18 -1.41
CA LEU A 41 -12.55 4.75 -1.85
C LEU A 41 -11.68 5.19 -0.66
N GLY A 42 -12.29 5.79 0.36
CA GLY A 42 -11.64 6.15 1.61
C GLY A 42 -11.03 4.92 2.28
N LYS A 43 -11.79 3.81 2.40
CA LYS A 43 -11.27 2.55 2.95
C LYS A 43 -10.11 1.99 2.13
N SER A 44 -10.24 1.93 0.80
CA SER A 44 -9.19 1.38 -0.05
C SER A 44 -7.91 2.23 0.00
N PHE A 45 -8.04 3.56 -0.03
CA PHE A 45 -6.91 4.48 0.16
C PHE A 45 -6.32 4.34 1.56
N PHE A 46 -7.14 4.21 2.60
CA PHE A 46 -6.64 4.08 3.97
C PHE A 46 -5.70 2.87 4.10
N TYR A 47 -6.12 1.69 3.65
CA TYR A 47 -5.26 0.51 3.72
C TYR A 47 -4.08 0.57 2.75
N GLY A 48 -4.29 1.04 1.52
CA GLY A 48 -3.23 1.10 0.50
C GLY A 48 -2.14 2.11 0.87
N MET A 49 -2.54 3.32 1.25
CA MET A 49 -1.63 4.41 1.58
C MET A 49 -0.92 4.19 2.92
N SER A 50 -1.58 3.57 3.91
CA SER A 50 -0.91 3.15 5.15
C SER A 50 0.22 2.15 4.88
N ALA A 51 -0.04 1.17 4.02
CA ALA A 51 0.94 0.17 3.64
C ALA A 51 2.13 0.79 2.88
N LEU A 52 1.85 1.69 1.94
CA LEU A 52 2.89 2.46 1.23
C LEU A 52 3.70 3.35 2.17
N ALA A 53 3.05 4.05 3.10
CA ALA A 53 3.71 4.90 4.08
C ALA A 53 4.68 4.12 4.95
N LEU A 54 4.27 2.95 5.43
CA LEU A 54 5.14 2.08 6.20
C LEU A 54 6.37 1.65 5.38
N ILE A 55 6.19 1.22 4.14
CA ILE A 55 7.30 0.75 3.31
C ILE A 55 8.23 1.90 2.90
N PHE A 56 7.71 3.08 2.56
CA PHE A 56 8.55 4.22 2.24
C PHE A 56 9.30 4.76 3.45
N LEU A 57 8.72 4.67 4.65
CA LEU A 57 9.44 4.97 5.89
C LEU A 57 10.64 4.03 6.05
N ILE A 58 10.44 2.72 5.88
CA ILE A 58 11.53 1.73 5.94
C ILE A 58 12.61 2.03 4.88
N LEU A 59 12.20 2.32 3.65
CA LEU A 59 13.11 2.63 2.54
C LEU A 59 13.81 3.99 2.70
N ALA A 60 13.27 4.92 3.48
CA ALA A 60 13.96 6.16 3.81
C ALA A 60 15.24 5.88 4.63
N PHE A 61 15.18 4.90 5.54
CA PHE A 61 16.34 4.43 6.31
C PHE A 61 17.23 3.43 5.53
N LEU A 62 16.62 2.65 4.63
CA LEU A 62 17.28 1.59 3.87
C LEU A 62 17.21 1.81 2.34
N PRO A 63 17.74 2.95 1.83
CA PRO A 63 17.55 3.36 0.44
C PRO A 63 18.18 2.39 -0.57
N GLN A 64 19.18 1.61 -0.15
CA GLN A 64 19.82 0.60 -1.00
C GLN A 64 18.87 -0.52 -1.46
N ALA A 65 17.79 -0.79 -0.73
CA ALA A 65 16.84 -1.83 -1.08
C ALA A 65 15.78 -1.38 -2.12
N PHE A 66 15.72 -0.07 -2.41
CA PHE A 66 14.73 0.51 -3.31
C PHE A 66 14.71 -0.13 -4.71
N PRO A 67 15.85 -0.40 -5.39
CA PRO A 67 15.81 -1.00 -6.72
C PRO A 67 15.20 -2.41 -6.74
N ALA A 68 15.44 -3.21 -5.70
CA ALA A 68 14.86 -4.55 -5.58
C ALA A 68 13.36 -4.49 -5.29
N TRP A 69 12.96 -3.65 -4.33
CA TRP A 69 11.56 -3.43 -3.99
C TRP A 69 10.75 -2.85 -5.18
N LYS A 70 11.32 -1.90 -5.93
CA LYS A 70 10.65 -1.24 -7.07
C LYS A 70 10.19 -2.25 -8.13
N LYS A 71 10.98 -3.28 -8.39
CA LYS A 71 10.64 -4.34 -9.36
C LYS A 71 9.38 -5.11 -8.97
N PHE A 72 9.13 -5.27 -7.68
CA PHE A 72 7.89 -5.85 -7.18
C PHE A 72 6.74 -4.83 -7.23
N ALA A 73 6.98 -3.62 -6.71
CA ALA A 73 5.98 -2.58 -6.60
C ALA A 73 5.37 -2.17 -7.94
N ILE A 74 6.16 -2.17 -9.03
CA ILE A 74 5.67 -1.80 -10.37
C ILE A 74 4.58 -2.73 -10.91
N TRP A 75 4.54 -3.99 -10.47
CA TRP A 75 3.53 -4.95 -10.86
C TRP A 75 2.42 -5.05 -9.81
N PHE A 76 2.79 -5.08 -8.54
CA PHE A 76 1.83 -5.28 -7.46
C PHE A 76 0.89 -4.08 -7.28
N ILE A 77 1.42 -2.85 -7.32
CA ILE A 77 0.61 -1.65 -7.04
C ILE A 77 -0.50 -1.48 -8.08
N PRO A 78 -0.24 -1.52 -9.41
CA PRO A 78 -1.32 -1.45 -10.40
C PRO A 78 -2.35 -2.56 -10.25
N LEU A 79 -1.90 -3.80 -9.99
CA LEU A 79 -2.80 -4.94 -9.81
C LEU A 79 -3.71 -4.76 -8.58
N ALA A 80 -3.14 -4.31 -7.46
CA ALA A 80 -3.89 -4.01 -6.25
C ALA A 80 -4.89 -2.87 -6.47
N THR A 81 -4.49 -1.81 -7.19
CA THR A 81 -5.38 -0.70 -7.54
C THR A 81 -6.56 -1.16 -8.38
N LEU A 82 -6.31 -1.98 -9.41
CA LEU A 82 -7.38 -2.55 -10.24
C LEU A 82 -8.33 -3.41 -9.40
N LEU A 83 -7.78 -4.27 -8.53
CA LEU A 83 -8.57 -5.06 -7.61
C LEU A 83 -9.45 -4.16 -6.72
N PHE A 84 -8.90 -3.09 -6.16
CA PHE A 84 -9.65 -2.21 -5.26
C PHE A 84 -10.79 -1.46 -5.95
N ILE A 85 -10.59 -1.07 -7.21
CA ILE A 85 -11.61 -0.42 -8.05
C ILE A 85 -12.72 -1.41 -8.42
N PHE A 86 -12.36 -2.59 -8.92
CA PHE A 86 -13.32 -3.51 -9.54
C PHE A 86 -13.93 -4.55 -8.57
N TYR A 87 -13.44 -4.69 -7.34
CA TYR A 87 -13.97 -5.69 -6.40
C TYR A 87 -15.45 -5.41 -6.05
N PRO A 88 -16.39 -6.34 -6.25
CA PRO A 88 -17.80 -6.10 -6.00
C PRO A 88 -18.12 -6.09 -4.50
N ASN A 89 -19.22 -5.44 -4.12
CA ASN A 89 -19.80 -5.63 -2.79
C ASN A 89 -20.53 -6.98 -2.77
N PRO A 90 -20.33 -7.83 -1.74
CA PRO A 90 -21.09 -9.07 -1.61
C PRO A 90 -22.58 -8.75 -1.46
N GLY A 91 -23.43 -9.47 -2.21
CA GLY A 91 -24.88 -9.35 -2.12
C GLY A 91 -25.43 -10.02 -0.86
N SER A 92 -26.69 -9.73 -0.50
CA SER A 92 -27.37 -10.22 0.71
C SER A 92 -27.61 -11.74 0.79
N GLY A 93 -27.00 -12.53 -0.10
CA GLY A 93 -27.02 -13.99 -0.09
C GLY A 93 -25.65 -14.63 -0.36
N ASP A 94 -24.58 -13.83 -0.42
CA ASP A 94 -23.24 -14.30 -0.71
C ASP A 94 -22.45 -14.51 0.59
N TYR A 95 -22.50 -15.74 1.11
CA TYR A 95 -21.86 -16.13 2.37
C TYR A 95 -20.34 -16.37 2.25
N PHE A 96 -19.81 -16.44 1.02
CA PHE A 96 -18.42 -16.85 0.77
C PHE A 96 -17.53 -15.71 0.25
N SER A 97 -18.11 -14.65 -0.30
CA SER A 97 -17.34 -13.50 -0.78
C SER A 97 -16.97 -12.56 0.39
N PRO A 98 -15.66 -12.32 0.66
CA PRO A 98 -15.24 -11.39 1.71
C PRO A 98 -15.68 -9.96 1.38
N TYR A 99 -16.00 -9.20 2.42
CA TYR A 99 -16.27 -7.76 2.24
C TYR A 99 -15.05 -7.04 1.66
N PRO A 100 -15.23 -6.00 0.81
CA PRO A 100 -14.14 -5.30 0.17
C PRO A 100 -13.08 -4.80 1.16
N GLU A 101 -13.51 -4.34 2.34
CA GLU A 101 -12.61 -3.91 3.41
C GLU A 101 -11.62 -5.00 3.84
N GLN A 102 -12.08 -6.24 3.95
CA GLN A 102 -11.22 -7.38 4.30
C GLN A 102 -10.22 -7.64 3.19
N VAL A 103 -10.64 -7.57 1.91
CA VAL A 103 -9.76 -7.71 0.76
C VAL A 103 -8.70 -6.60 0.74
N PHE A 104 -9.09 -5.35 0.95
CA PHE A 104 -8.15 -4.22 1.01
C PHE A 104 -7.11 -4.42 2.10
N ARG A 105 -7.56 -4.83 3.29
CA ARG A 105 -6.68 -5.11 4.42
C ARG A 105 -5.71 -6.25 4.12
N TRP A 106 -6.19 -7.39 3.59
CA TRP A 106 -5.35 -8.55 3.30
C TRP A 106 -4.33 -8.27 2.21
N VAL A 107 -4.74 -7.60 1.13
CA VAL A 107 -3.84 -7.21 0.04
C VAL A 107 -2.78 -6.23 0.53
N SER A 108 -3.14 -5.27 1.38
CA SER A 108 -2.18 -4.36 2.02
C SER A 108 -1.23 -5.09 2.97
N ILE A 109 -1.70 -6.06 3.76
CA ILE A 109 -0.83 -6.88 4.62
C ILE A 109 0.14 -7.70 3.75
N LEU A 110 -0.36 -8.37 2.71
CA LEU A 110 0.47 -9.15 1.78
C LEU A 110 1.54 -8.28 1.14
N TYR A 111 1.17 -7.07 0.70
CA TYR A 111 2.10 -6.08 0.18
C TYR A 111 3.23 -5.77 1.16
N VAL A 112 2.90 -5.51 2.43
CA VAL A 112 3.89 -5.19 3.47
C VAL A 112 4.82 -6.38 3.70
N VAL A 113 4.27 -7.58 3.89
CA VAL A 113 5.04 -8.81 4.16
C VAL A 113 6.04 -9.07 3.03
N VAL A 114 5.58 -9.06 1.78
CA VAL A 114 6.45 -9.29 0.62
C VAL A 114 7.49 -8.18 0.46
N SER A 115 7.09 -6.92 0.67
CA SER A 115 8.02 -5.78 0.61
C SER A 115 9.13 -5.89 1.65
N VAL A 116 8.79 -6.22 2.91
CA VAL A 116 9.76 -6.40 3.99
C VAL A 116 10.69 -7.57 3.69
N ALA A 117 10.17 -8.70 3.17
CA ALA A 117 11.00 -9.84 2.78
C ALA A 117 12.02 -9.46 1.68
N ILE A 118 11.59 -8.72 0.65
CA ILE A 118 12.47 -8.24 -0.41
C ILE A 118 13.55 -7.30 0.14
N ILE A 119 13.18 -6.38 1.04
CA ILE A 119 14.12 -5.46 1.67
C ILE A 119 15.16 -6.24 2.49
N ALA A 120 14.73 -7.22 3.30
CA ALA A 120 15.62 -8.04 4.12
C ALA A 120 16.61 -8.86 3.27
N VAL A 121 16.14 -9.51 2.20
CA VAL A 121 17.00 -10.27 1.28
C VAL A 121 18.00 -9.34 0.58
N SER A 122 17.56 -8.15 0.14
CA SER A 122 18.43 -7.17 -0.51
C SER A 122 19.56 -6.70 0.41
N LEU A 123 19.28 -6.50 1.70
CA LEU A 123 20.29 -6.15 2.69
C LEU A 123 21.31 -7.26 2.91
N LYS A 124 20.86 -8.51 3.00
CA LYS A 124 21.74 -9.67 3.15
C LYS A 124 22.71 -9.81 1.97
N ASN A 125 22.19 -9.69 0.74
CA ASN A 125 23.00 -9.80 -0.47
C ASN A 125 24.04 -8.67 -0.57
N LYS A 126 23.67 -7.44 -0.18
CA LYS A 126 24.61 -6.31 -0.14
C LYS A 126 25.72 -6.52 0.89
N LYS A 127 25.39 -7.02 2.09
CA LYS A 127 26.38 -7.31 3.12
C LYS A 127 27.39 -8.37 2.66
N GLN A 128 26.93 -9.43 1.99
CA GLN A 128 27.82 -10.45 1.43
C GLN A 128 28.74 -9.91 0.34
N SER A 129 28.22 -9.07 -0.57
CA SER A 129 29.04 -8.42 -1.61
C SER A 129 30.19 -7.60 -1.04
N ASN A 130 30.00 -6.94 0.11
CA ASN A 130 31.02 -6.11 0.75
C ASN A 130 32.08 -6.92 1.52
N LEU A 131 31.84 -8.22 1.79
CA LEU A 131 32.79 -9.09 2.51
C LEU A 131 33.71 -9.87 1.55
N VAL A 132 33.39 -9.90 0.26
CA VAL A 132 34.16 -10.60 -0.78
C VAL A 132 35.05 -9.63 -1.57
N GLN A 133 34.95 -8.32 -1.28
CA GLN A 133 35.81 -7.26 -1.80
C GLN A 133 36.88 -6.90 -0.78
#